data_AF-A0A3G2EG68-F1
#
_entry.id   AF-A0A3G2EG68-F1
#
_cell.length_a   1.000
_cell.length_b   1.000
_cell.length_c   1.000
_cell.angle_alpha   90.00
_cell.angle_beta   90.00
_cell.angle_gamma   90.00
#
_symmetry.space_group_name_H-M   'P 1'
#
loop_
_entity.id
_entity.type
_entity.pdbx_description
1 polymer ?
#
loop_
_entity_poly.entity_id
_entity_poly.type
_entity_poly.pdbx_seq_one_letter_code
_entity_poly.pdbx_strand_id
1 'polypeptide(L)'
;MHTSSPAATITTGQRGRILAYQASGQGSVSVAGIQHAFDVATHWRSDAAPAINAVVDVRFDDAGGLATVTAIPAQQLAQEDMAGAAKLARDKGQQLWGRAVSALGIQVLASLGVLIAGAFIFNTIGIRLFASVSRTYWQLLGLSADSLESFARDGGSGFTSAQFFFLLAIAACCATMASNHPKAALGKCAPLLFIVIHSSLLFIKIKGAVSDAGNAMGGIMGSRAARMAEQMASEMLGQVWQGLSFGIGFYLVLAASIVLAAYGIGEYKRKTIG
;
A
#
# COMPACT_ATOMS: atom_id res chain seq x y z
N MET A 1 -42.51 -12.56 56.44
CA MET A 1 -41.99 -11.20 56.14
C MET A 1 -40.63 -11.36 55.48
N HIS A 2 -40.59 -11.39 54.16
CA HIS A 2 -39.33 -11.37 53.40
C HIS A 2 -39.06 -9.92 53.01
N THR A 3 -38.06 -9.30 53.63
CA THR A 3 -37.54 -8.01 53.19
C THR A 3 -36.67 -8.25 51.97
N SER A 4 -37.22 -7.99 50.79
CA SER A 4 -36.49 -7.91 49.53
C SER A 4 -35.49 -6.75 49.60
N SER A 5 -34.19 -7.09 49.59
CA SER A 5 -33.09 -6.14 49.46
C SER A 5 -33.21 -5.42 48.11
N PRO A 6 -33.15 -4.08 48.04
CA PRO A 6 -33.20 -3.38 46.76
C PRO A 6 -31.92 -3.69 45.96
N ALA A 7 -32.10 -4.23 44.76
CA ALA A 7 -31.03 -4.37 43.79
C ALA A 7 -30.49 -2.97 43.47
N ALA A 8 -29.24 -2.70 43.89
CA ALA A 8 -28.56 -1.45 43.62
C ALA A 8 -28.49 -1.25 42.09
N THR A 9 -29.14 -0.18 41.62
CA THR A 9 -29.06 0.26 40.24
C THR A 9 -27.62 0.61 39.95
N ILE A 10 -27.01 -0.19 39.08
CA ILE A 10 -25.61 -0.02 38.74
C ILE A 10 -25.49 1.18 37.78
N THR A 11 -25.17 2.36 38.32
CA THR A 11 -24.71 3.52 37.54
C THR A 11 -23.43 3.16 36.80
N THR A 12 -23.42 3.46 35.49
CA THR A 12 -22.32 3.19 34.56
C THR A 12 -21.01 3.80 35.08
N GLY A 13 -19.94 2.98 35.15
CA GLY A 13 -18.63 3.43 35.62
C GLY A 13 -18.04 4.56 34.78
N GLN A 14 -17.40 5.52 35.46
CA GLN A 14 -16.67 6.63 34.85
C GLN A 14 -15.17 6.36 34.92
N ARG A 15 -14.44 6.75 33.86
CA ARG A 15 -12.98 6.64 33.84
C ARG A 15 -12.33 7.68 34.75
N GLY A 16 -11.45 7.22 35.61
CA GLY A 16 -10.62 8.06 36.48
C GLY A 16 -9.16 7.69 36.42
N ARG A 17 -8.31 8.51 37.07
CA ARG A 17 -6.88 8.26 37.22
C ARG A 17 -6.45 8.50 38.65
N ILE A 18 -5.66 7.58 39.22
CA ILE A 18 -5.09 7.75 40.55
C ILE A 18 -4.02 8.85 40.51
N LEU A 19 -4.20 9.91 41.30
CA LEU A 19 -3.25 11.01 41.38
C LEU A 19 -2.25 10.84 42.53
N ALA A 20 -2.73 10.32 43.67
CA ALA A 20 -1.91 10.10 44.85
C ALA A 20 -2.35 8.84 45.59
N TYR A 21 -1.39 8.13 46.17
CA TYR A 21 -1.61 6.96 47.00
C TYR A 21 -0.55 6.92 48.11
N GLN A 22 -0.96 6.67 49.34
CA GLN A 22 -0.11 6.56 50.51
C GLN A 22 -0.13 5.14 51.07
N ALA A 23 0.95 4.73 51.76
CA ALA A 23 1.05 3.42 52.40
C ALA A 23 0.00 3.20 53.51
N SER A 24 -0.65 4.27 53.99
CA SER A 24 -1.77 4.23 54.93
C SER A 24 -3.07 3.69 54.33
N GLY A 25 -3.11 3.42 53.01
CA GLY A 25 -4.31 2.98 52.30
C GLY A 25 -5.18 4.14 51.79
N GLN A 26 -4.81 5.39 52.09
CA GLN A 26 -5.51 6.59 51.64
C GLN A 26 -4.94 7.08 50.31
N GLY A 27 -5.81 7.55 49.42
CA GLY A 27 -5.43 8.06 48.11
C GLY A 27 -6.44 9.04 47.54
N SER A 28 -6.17 9.46 46.31
CA SER A 28 -7.09 10.30 45.55
C SER A 28 -7.16 9.88 44.09
N VAL A 29 -8.36 9.90 43.54
CA VAL A 29 -8.68 9.60 42.15
C VAL A 29 -9.25 10.84 41.50
N SER A 30 -8.79 11.16 40.30
CA SER A 30 -9.38 12.23 39.49
C SER A 30 -10.35 11.64 38.48
N VAL A 31 -11.58 12.15 38.47
CA VAL A 31 -12.62 11.83 37.49
C VAL A 31 -13.09 13.14 36.87
N ALA A 32 -13.05 13.24 35.54
CA ALA A 32 -13.42 14.46 34.80
C ALA A 32 -12.77 15.77 35.33
N GLY A 33 -11.54 15.68 35.88
CA GLY A 33 -10.82 16.83 36.43
C GLY A 33 -11.13 17.17 37.90
N ILE A 34 -12.09 16.48 38.53
CA ILE A 34 -12.42 16.63 39.96
C ILE A 34 -11.71 15.54 40.75
N GLN A 35 -11.13 15.90 41.90
CA GLN A 35 -10.41 14.97 42.77
C GLN A 35 -11.34 14.43 43.86
N HIS A 36 -11.40 13.12 43.98
CA HIS A 36 -12.15 12.40 45.02
C HIS A 36 -11.17 11.64 45.90
N ALA A 37 -11.31 11.78 47.22
CA ALA A 37 -10.58 10.95 48.16
C ALA A 37 -11.10 9.52 48.08
N PHE A 38 -10.19 8.55 48.11
CA PHE A 38 -10.54 7.14 48.22
C PHE A 38 -9.69 6.47 49.28
N ASP A 39 -10.27 5.44 49.86
CA ASP A 39 -9.63 4.57 50.85
C ASP A 39 -9.65 3.13 50.31
N VAL A 40 -8.52 2.42 50.42
CA VAL A 40 -8.38 1.06 49.90
C VAL A 40 -9.32 0.10 50.60
N ALA A 41 -9.49 0.20 51.92
CA ALA A 41 -10.36 -0.71 52.65
C ALA A 41 -11.83 -0.55 52.23
N THR A 42 -12.25 0.69 51.99
CA THR A 42 -13.64 1.01 51.70
C THR A 42 -13.99 0.89 50.21
N HIS A 43 -13.14 1.38 49.31
CA HIS A 43 -13.51 1.64 47.91
C HIS A 43 -12.80 0.75 46.89
N TRP A 44 -11.62 0.22 47.19
CA TRP A 44 -10.82 -0.52 46.21
C TRP A 44 -11.36 -1.94 46.00
N ARG A 45 -11.47 -2.37 44.73
CA ARG A 45 -12.07 -3.67 44.35
C ARG A 45 -11.21 -4.47 43.38
N SER A 46 -9.90 -4.20 43.31
CA SER A 46 -8.97 -4.93 42.45
C SER A 46 -7.95 -5.73 43.25
N ASP A 47 -7.52 -6.85 42.68
CA ASP A 47 -6.57 -7.76 43.34
C ASP A 47 -5.12 -7.21 43.38
N ALA A 48 -4.82 -6.23 42.54
CA ALA A 48 -3.54 -5.52 42.55
C ALA A 48 -3.61 -4.28 43.44
N ALA A 49 -2.47 -3.90 44.05
CA ALA A 49 -2.36 -2.67 44.82
C ALA A 49 -2.57 -1.43 43.91
N PRO A 50 -3.15 -0.33 44.43
CA PRO A 50 -3.26 0.92 43.70
C PRO A 50 -1.89 1.45 43.27
N ALA A 51 -1.77 1.87 42.02
CA ALA A 51 -0.56 2.49 41.48
C ALA A 51 -0.85 3.93 41.04
N ILE A 52 0.09 4.84 41.30
CA ILE A 52 0.01 6.23 40.83
C ILE A 52 -0.08 6.23 39.30
N ASN A 53 -0.95 7.07 38.75
CA ASN A 53 -1.30 7.16 37.32
C ASN A 53 -2.04 5.95 36.74
N ALA A 54 -2.44 4.95 37.53
CA ALA A 54 -3.28 3.88 37.04
C ALA A 54 -4.65 4.42 36.60
N VAL A 55 -5.13 3.93 35.45
CA VAL A 55 -6.48 4.22 34.98
C VAL A 55 -7.44 3.26 35.68
N VAL A 56 -8.51 3.81 36.23
CA VAL A 56 -9.47 3.10 37.06
C VAL A 56 -10.88 3.34 36.56
N ASP A 57 -11.75 2.36 36.76
CA ASP A 57 -13.19 2.52 36.64
C ASP A 57 -13.73 2.93 38.01
N VAL A 58 -14.39 4.08 38.04
CA VAL A 58 -14.90 4.71 39.25
C VAL A 58 -16.42 4.72 39.19
N ARG A 59 -17.04 4.32 40.30
CA ARG A 59 -18.49 4.36 40.43
C ARG A 59 -18.86 5.20 41.63
N PHE A 60 -19.91 5.99 41.45
CA PHE A 60 -20.48 6.82 42.50
C PHE A 60 -21.79 6.20 42.99
N ASP A 61 -22.11 6.42 44.26
CA ASP A 61 -23.40 6.07 44.85
C ASP A 61 -24.49 7.08 44.44
N ASP A 62 -25.73 6.83 44.86
CA ASP A 62 -26.89 7.69 44.58
C ASP A 62 -26.80 9.07 45.26
N ALA A 63 -25.89 9.25 46.23
CA ALA A 63 -25.61 10.51 46.90
C ALA A 63 -24.42 11.28 46.26
N GLY A 64 -23.81 10.74 45.20
CA GLY A 64 -22.63 11.31 44.54
C GLY A 64 -21.31 11.06 45.27
N GLY A 65 -21.33 10.23 46.32
CA GLY A 65 -20.15 9.73 47.01
C GLY A 65 -19.42 8.66 46.20
N LEU A 66 -18.10 8.54 46.40
CA LEU A 66 -17.32 7.49 45.76
C LEU A 66 -17.74 6.12 46.32
N ALA A 67 -18.19 5.20 45.47
CA ALA A 67 -18.63 3.87 45.91
C ALA A 67 -17.55 2.81 45.69
N THR A 68 -17.02 2.72 44.46
CA THR A 68 -16.01 1.71 44.11
C THR A 68 -14.97 2.25 43.14
N VAL A 69 -13.74 1.77 43.29
CA VAL A 69 -12.61 2.02 42.39
C VAL A 69 -12.00 0.69 41.98
N THR A 70 -11.97 0.43 40.67
CA THR A 70 -11.44 -0.81 40.09
C THR A 70 -10.33 -0.47 39.09
N ALA A 71 -9.14 -1.03 39.25
CA ALA A 71 -8.06 -0.93 38.26
C ALA A 71 -8.48 -1.54 36.93
N ILE A 72 -8.22 -0.81 35.84
CA ILE A 72 -8.37 -1.35 34.50
C ILE A 72 -7.02 -1.93 34.09
N PRO A 73 -6.94 -3.21 33.72
CA PRO A 73 -5.70 -3.81 33.26
C PRO A 73 -5.14 -3.08 32.04
N ALA A 74 -3.81 -2.90 31.99
CA ALA A 74 -3.12 -2.28 30.86
C ALA A 74 -3.46 -2.97 29.52
N GLN A 75 -3.69 -4.28 29.54
CA GLN A 75 -4.05 -5.06 28.37
C GLN A 75 -5.47 -4.73 27.85
N GLN A 76 -6.40 -4.39 28.74
CA GLN A 76 -7.73 -3.93 28.36
C GLN A 76 -7.68 -2.53 27.77
N LEU A 77 -6.90 -1.62 28.36
CA LEU A 77 -6.67 -0.27 27.80
C LEU A 77 -6.06 -0.34 26.40
N ALA A 78 -5.02 -1.17 26.24
CA ALA A 78 -4.40 -1.38 24.93
C ALA A 78 -5.38 -1.96 23.90
N GLN A 79 -6.28 -2.86 24.31
CA GLN A 79 -7.33 -3.40 23.43
C GLN A 79 -8.37 -2.33 23.05
N GLU A 80 -8.79 -1.48 23.99
CA GLU A 80 -9.72 -0.37 23.73
C GLU A 80 -9.10 0.66 22.79
N ASP A 81 -7.82 1.01 22.99
CA ASP A 81 -7.05 1.89 22.11
C ASP A 81 -6.89 1.30 20.72
N MET A 82 -6.55 0.01 20.63
CA MET A 82 -6.47 -0.71 19.36
C MET A 82 -7.82 -0.76 18.63
N ALA A 83 -8.91 -1.03 19.35
CA ALA A 83 -10.25 -1.02 18.78
C ALA A 83 -10.65 0.38 18.30
N GLY A 84 -10.32 1.43 19.06
CA GLY A 84 -10.53 2.82 18.67
C GLY A 84 -9.74 3.21 17.42
N ALA A 85 -8.45 2.86 17.37
CA ALA A 85 -7.59 3.10 16.22
C ALA A 85 -8.07 2.33 14.98
N ALA A 86 -8.46 1.07 15.13
CA ALA A 86 -9.02 0.25 14.06
C ALA A 86 -10.34 0.82 13.53
N LYS A 87 -11.21 1.30 14.40
CA LYS A 87 -12.46 1.98 14.02
C LYS A 87 -12.16 3.26 13.24
N LEU A 88 -11.27 4.11 13.73
CA LEU A 88 -10.87 5.34 13.05
C LEU A 88 -10.27 5.05 11.67
N ALA A 89 -9.39 4.04 11.59
CA ALA A 89 -8.80 3.61 10.33
C ALA A 89 -9.86 3.10 9.35
N ARG A 90 -10.87 2.36 9.82
CA ARG A 90 -12.00 1.90 9.01
C ARG A 90 -12.85 3.07 8.52
N ASP A 91 -13.19 4.03 9.38
CA ASP A 91 -14.01 5.19 9.02
C ASP A 91 -13.30 6.06 7.97
N LYS A 92 -12.00 6.32 8.17
CA LYS A 92 -11.16 7.03 7.19
C LYS A 92 -11.00 6.23 5.89
N GLY A 93 -10.80 4.92 5.97
CA GLY A 93 -10.72 4.04 4.81
C GLY A 93 -12.00 4.04 3.98
N GLN A 94 -13.17 3.98 4.63
CA GLN A 94 -14.47 4.06 3.97
C GLN A 94 -14.70 5.44 3.33
N GLN A 95 -14.28 6.53 4.00
CA GLN A 95 -14.36 7.88 3.44
C GLN A 95 -13.49 8.03 2.18
N LEU A 96 -12.25 7.53 2.23
CA LEU A 96 -11.33 7.56 1.08
C LEU A 96 -11.84 6.69 -0.07
N TRP A 97 -12.37 5.50 0.24
CA TRP A 97 -12.99 4.61 -0.75
C TRP A 97 -14.20 5.26 -1.42
N GLY A 98 -15.11 5.86 -0.64
CA GLY A 98 -16.27 6.58 -1.17
C GLY A 98 -15.86 7.75 -2.08
N ARG A 99 -14.82 8.50 -1.70
CA ARG A 99 -14.25 9.55 -2.56
C ARG A 99 -13.63 9.00 -3.85
N ALA A 100 -12.92 7.88 -3.78
CA ALA A 100 -12.34 7.25 -4.96
C ALA A 100 -13.43 6.74 -5.91
N VAL A 101 -14.45 6.04 -5.40
CA VAL A 101 -15.57 5.53 -6.20
C VAL A 101 -16.36 6.67 -6.84
N SER A 102 -16.63 7.76 -6.12
CA SER A 102 -17.35 8.91 -6.68
C SER A 102 -16.55 9.69 -7.72
N ALA A 103 -15.24 9.84 -7.54
CA ALA A 103 -14.39 10.63 -8.44
C ALA A 103 -13.88 9.86 -9.67
N LEU A 104 -13.67 8.55 -9.55
CA LEU A 104 -13.09 7.71 -10.61
C LEU A 104 -14.10 6.72 -11.20
N GLY A 105 -15.07 6.28 -10.42
CA GLY A 105 -16.00 5.21 -10.79
C GLY A 105 -15.44 3.81 -10.54
N ILE A 106 -16.32 2.87 -10.21
CA ILE A 106 -15.96 1.49 -9.86
C ILE A 106 -15.21 0.76 -10.99
N GLN A 107 -15.57 1.03 -12.25
CA GLN A 107 -14.94 0.41 -13.43
C GLN A 107 -13.48 0.82 -13.59
N VAL A 108 -13.16 2.09 -13.34
CA VAL A 108 -11.79 2.62 -13.38
C VAL A 108 -10.98 2.06 -12.20
N LEU A 109 -11.55 1.99 -11.00
CA LEU A 109 -10.90 1.37 -9.85
C LEU A 109 -10.59 -0.12 -10.09
N ALA A 110 -11.55 -0.86 -10.66
CA ALA A 110 -11.34 -2.26 -11.02
C ALA A 110 -10.20 -2.41 -12.03
N SER A 111 -10.19 -1.57 -13.07
CA SER A 111 -9.11 -1.57 -14.08
C SER A 111 -7.75 -1.22 -13.48
N LEU A 112 -7.71 -0.26 -12.55
CA LEU A 112 -6.50 0.09 -11.80
C LEU A 112 -6.02 -1.06 -10.91
N GLY A 113 -6.94 -1.76 -10.24
CA GLY A 113 -6.64 -2.97 -9.48
C GLY A 113 -6.06 -4.09 -10.34
N VAL A 114 -6.62 -4.31 -11.53
CA VAL A 114 -6.08 -5.28 -12.50
C VAL A 114 -4.70 -4.86 -13.02
N LEU A 115 -4.49 -3.57 -13.28
CA LEU A 115 -3.17 -3.05 -13.68
C LEU A 115 -2.12 -3.32 -12.60
N ILE A 116 -2.44 -3.01 -11.34
CA ILE A 116 -1.55 -3.25 -10.19
C ILE A 116 -1.29 -4.74 -10.03
N ALA A 117 -2.32 -5.59 -10.03
CA ALA A 117 -2.15 -7.03 -9.92
C ALA A 117 -1.31 -7.59 -11.07
N GLY A 118 -1.60 -7.19 -12.31
CA GLY A 118 -0.84 -7.56 -13.50
C GLY A 118 0.62 -7.17 -13.42
N ALA A 119 0.92 -5.98 -12.89
CA ALA A 119 2.28 -5.44 -12.86
C ALA A 119 3.14 -6.06 -11.75
N PHE A 120 2.57 -6.31 -10.58
CA PHE A 120 3.32 -6.70 -9.37
C PHE A 120 3.21 -8.17 -9.02
N ILE A 121 2.10 -8.84 -9.34
CA ILE A 121 1.82 -10.20 -8.86
C ILE A 121 2.06 -11.22 -9.98
N PHE A 122 1.59 -10.92 -11.20
CA PHE A 122 1.61 -11.89 -12.29
C PHE A 122 2.90 -11.85 -13.11
N ASN A 123 3.35 -13.03 -13.53
CA ASN A 123 4.50 -13.18 -14.41
C ASN A 123 4.19 -12.57 -15.78
N THR A 124 5.11 -11.73 -16.25
CA THR A 124 5.00 -10.95 -17.49
C THR A 124 5.87 -11.54 -18.59
N ILE A 125 7.10 -11.95 -18.27
CA ILE A 125 8.00 -12.62 -19.23
C ILE A 125 8.53 -13.90 -18.60
N GLY A 126 8.47 -14.98 -19.36
CA GLY A 126 9.19 -16.22 -19.09
C GLY A 126 10.27 -16.43 -20.15
N ILE A 127 11.52 -16.59 -19.70
CA ILE A 127 12.64 -16.91 -20.59
C ILE A 127 12.93 -18.40 -20.46
N ARG A 128 12.89 -19.14 -21.57
CA ARG A 128 13.23 -20.57 -21.63
C ARG A 128 14.48 -20.79 -22.47
N LEU A 129 15.64 -20.33 -21.99
CA LEU A 129 16.92 -20.52 -22.69
C LEU A 129 17.86 -21.49 -21.93
N PHE A 130 17.95 -21.39 -20.59
CA PHE A 130 18.81 -22.28 -19.78
C PHE A 130 18.20 -22.69 -18.42
N ALA A 131 17.29 -21.88 -17.85
CA ALA A 131 16.41 -22.20 -16.73
C ALA A 131 15.12 -21.36 -16.87
N SER A 132 13.97 -21.85 -16.43
CA SER A 132 12.71 -21.09 -16.52
C SER A 132 12.70 -19.95 -15.50
N VAL A 133 13.11 -18.76 -15.91
CA VAL A 133 13.04 -17.56 -15.07
C VAL A 133 11.79 -16.78 -15.46
N SER A 134 10.85 -16.67 -14.53
CA SER A 134 9.65 -15.84 -14.68
C SER A 134 9.84 -14.52 -13.93
N ARG A 135 9.56 -13.40 -14.60
CA ARG A 135 9.66 -12.05 -14.03
C ARG A 135 8.33 -11.32 -14.13
N THR A 136 7.98 -10.55 -13.11
CA THR A 136 6.84 -9.63 -13.14
C THR A 136 7.17 -8.39 -13.95
N TYR A 137 6.16 -7.59 -14.33
CA TYR A 137 6.40 -6.35 -15.07
C TYR A 137 7.24 -5.38 -14.23
N TRP A 138 6.99 -5.31 -12.91
CA TRP A 138 7.80 -4.52 -11.98
C TRP A 138 9.29 -4.86 -12.02
N GLN A 139 9.61 -6.16 -12.10
CA GLN A 139 10.99 -6.63 -12.20
C GLN A 139 11.58 -6.33 -13.58
N LEU A 140 10.77 -6.40 -14.64
CA LEU A 140 11.19 -6.02 -16.00
C LEU A 140 11.60 -4.54 -16.08
N LEU A 141 10.87 -3.64 -15.40
CA LEU A 141 11.24 -2.22 -15.32
C LEU A 141 12.56 -1.97 -14.58
N GLY A 142 12.95 -2.92 -13.73
CA GLY A 142 14.21 -2.89 -13.00
C GLY A 142 15.42 -3.32 -13.83
N LEU A 143 15.22 -3.85 -15.05
CA LEU A 143 16.34 -4.34 -15.87
C LEU A 143 17.09 -3.19 -16.53
N SER A 144 18.41 -3.20 -16.35
CA SER A 144 19.32 -2.31 -17.07
C SER A 144 19.72 -2.94 -18.41
N ALA A 145 19.28 -2.35 -19.51
CA ALA A 145 19.59 -2.78 -20.87
C ALA A 145 20.75 -1.98 -21.50
N ASP A 146 21.66 -1.45 -20.69
CA ASP A 146 22.77 -0.62 -21.16
C ASP A 146 23.90 -1.46 -21.78
N SER A 147 23.99 -2.76 -21.46
CA SER A 147 24.79 -3.73 -22.20
C SER A 147 24.14 -5.13 -22.21
N LEU A 148 24.55 -5.99 -23.14
CA LEU A 148 24.06 -7.39 -23.19
C LEU A 148 24.46 -8.15 -21.92
N GLU A 149 25.62 -7.82 -21.35
CA GLU A 149 26.11 -8.38 -20.10
C GLU A 149 25.29 -7.89 -18.89
N SER A 150 24.89 -6.61 -18.84
CA SER A 150 23.99 -6.13 -17.79
C SER A 150 22.62 -6.77 -17.93
N PHE A 151 22.08 -6.90 -19.14
CA PHE A 151 20.81 -7.59 -19.37
C PHE A 151 20.84 -9.07 -18.93
N ALA A 152 21.99 -9.75 -19.07
CA ALA A 152 22.17 -11.15 -18.69
C ALA A 152 22.52 -11.38 -17.20
N ARG A 153 23.30 -10.48 -16.57
CA ARG A 153 23.73 -10.58 -15.16
C ARG A 153 22.73 -9.95 -14.19
N ASP A 154 21.99 -8.93 -14.62
CA ASP A 154 21.24 -8.07 -13.71
C ASP A 154 19.89 -8.70 -13.33
N GLY A 155 19.94 -9.53 -12.29
CA GLY A 155 18.79 -10.18 -11.69
C GLY A 155 18.07 -9.33 -10.62
N GLY A 156 18.51 -8.10 -10.37
CA GLY A 156 17.90 -7.17 -9.43
C GLY A 156 18.89 -6.14 -8.91
N SER A 157 18.93 -4.95 -9.50
CA SER A 157 19.65 -3.81 -8.95
C SER A 157 18.72 -2.61 -8.78
N GLY A 158 18.53 -2.20 -7.52
CA GLY A 158 17.99 -0.89 -7.13
C GLY A 158 16.57 -0.52 -7.58
N PHE A 159 16.13 0.65 -7.13
CA PHE A 159 14.93 1.31 -7.62
C PHE A 159 15.30 2.13 -8.86
N THR A 160 14.73 1.82 -10.01
CA THR A 160 15.08 2.47 -11.28
C THR A 160 14.21 3.69 -11.58
N SER A 161 14.66 4.57 -12.47
CA SER A 161 13.85 5.68 -12.97
C SER A 161 12.59 5.18 -13.70
N ALA A 162 12.67 4.05 -14.41
CA ALA A 162 11.51 3.43 -15.04
C ALA A 162 10.46 2.98 -14.01
N GLN A 163 10.89 2.38 -12.89
CA GLN A 163 10.02 2.03 -11.77
C GLN A 163 9.36 3.28 -11.15
N PHE A 164 10.12 4.36 -10.96
CA PHE A 164 9.58 5.64 -10.49
C PHE A 164 8.50 6.20 -11.41
N PHE A 165 8.80 6.31 -12.72
CA PHE A 165 7.85 6.86 -13.69
C PHE A 165 6.62 5.97 -13.88
N PHE A 166 6.74 4.65 -13.70
CA PHE A 166 5.59 3.76 -13.69
C PHE A 166 4.67 4.00 -12.49
N LEU A 167 5.24 4.17 -11.28
CA LEU A 167 4.46 4.54 -10.10
C LEU A 167 3.79 5.92 -10.28
N LEU A 168 4.49 6.87 -10.90
CA LEU A 168 3.92 8.18 -11.23
C LEU A 168 2.77 8.04 -12.24
N ALA A 169 2.88 7.14 -13.22
CA ALA A 169 1.81 6.85 -14.18
C ALA A 169 0.57 6.23 -13.52
N ILE A 170 0.77 5.34 -12.54
CA ILE A 170 -0.32 4.80 -11.71
C ILE A 170 -0.96 5.93 -10.88
N ALA A 171 -0.15 6.76 -10.22
CA ALA A 171 -0.65 7.89 -9.43
C ALA A 171 -1.42 8.91 -10.29
N ALA A 172 -0.98 9.15 -11.53
CA ALA A 172 -1.67 10.02 -12.48
C ALA A 172 -3.09 9.56 -12.82
N CYS A 173 -3.41 8.26 -12.72
CA CYS A 173 -4.78 7.76 -12.88
C CYS A 173 -5.73 8.36 -11.84
N CYS A 174 -5.22 8.72 -10.67
CA CYS A 174 -5.97 9.33 -9.58
C CYS A 174 -6.02 10.86 -9.68
N ALA A 175 -5.49 11.49 -10.74
CA ALA A 175 -5.42 12.95 -10.87
C ALA A 175 -6.81 13.63 -10.78
N THR A 176 -7.87 12.97 -11.24
CA THR A 176 -9.24 13.49 -11.15
C THR A 176 -9.80 13.53 -9.73
N MET A 177 -9.16 12.87 -8.75
CA MET A 177 -9.50 13.00 -7.34
C MET A 177 -8.95 14.29 -6.71
N ALA A 178 -7.87 14.81 -7.27
CA ALA A 178 -7.16 15.98 -6.76
C ALA A 178 -7.55 17.26 -7.51
N SER A 179 -7.97 17.16 -8.78
CA SER A 179 -8.35 18.30 -9.61
C SER A 179 -9.58 18.02 -10.47
N ASN A 180 -10.49 19.01 -10.53
CA ASN A 180 -11.67 18.98 -11.40
C ASN A 180 -11.36 19.40 -12.85
N HIS A 181 -10.13 19.82 -13.14
CA HIS A 181 -9.76 20.31 -14.47
C HIS A 181 -9.95 19.22 -15.53
N PRO A 182 -10.52 19.50 -16.72
CA PRO A 182 -10.79 18.49 -17.74
C PRO A 182 -9.56 17.64 -18.09
N LYS A 183 -8.40 18.28 -18.21
CA LYS A 183 -7.11 17.64 -18.47
C LYS A 183 -6.70 16.58 -17.44
N ALA A 184 -7.20 16.64 -16.20
CA ALA A 184 -6.93 15.62 -15.19
C ALA A 184 -7.44 14.22 -15.60
N ALA A 185 -8.48 14.15 -16.44
CA ALA A 185 -8.99 12.89 -16.97
C ALA A 185 -7.96 12.15 -17.85
N LEU A 186 -7.07 12.90 -18.53
CA LEU A 186 -6.01 12.32 -19.36
C LEU A 186 -4.94 11.59 -18.53
N GLY A 187 -4.88 11.83 -17.21
CA GLY A 187 -4.01 11.08 -16.31
C GLY A 187 -4.26 9.57 -16.35
N LYS A 188 -5.49 9.12 -16.67
CA LYS A 188 -5.81 7.69 -16.85
C LYS A 188 -5.14 7.06 -18.07
N CYS A 189 -4.66 7.87 -19.03
CA CYS A 189 -3.91 7.40 -20.19
C CYS A 189 -2.42 7.20 -19.89
N ALA A 190 -1.93 7.68 -18.74
CA ALA A 190 -0.51 7.67 -18.41
C ALA A 190 0.12 6.27 -18.40
N PRO A 191 -0.52 5.21 -17.86
CA PRO A 191 0.06 3.87 -17.89
C PRO A 191 0.28 3.34 -19.30
N LEU A 192 -0.68 3.58 -20.21
CA LEU A 192 -0.56 3.12 -21.59
C LEU A 192 0.58 3.85 -22.31
N LEU A 193 0.66 5.17 -22.16
CA LEU A 193 1.75 5.96 -22.72
C LEU A 193 3.11 5.52 -22.17
N PHE A 194 3.19 5.27 -20.86
CA PHE A 194 4.41 4.77 -20.24
C PHE A 194 4.82 3.42 -20.81
N ILE A 195 3.90 2.45 -20.93
CA ILE A 195 4.19 1.12 -21.49
C ILE A 195 4.73 1.26 -22.92
N VAL A 196 4.06 2.05 -23.77
CA VAL A 196 4.49 2.27 -25.15
C VAL A 196 5.90 2.87 -25.20
N ILE A 197 6.14 3.96 -24.45
CA ILE A 197 7.44 4.65 -24.42
C ILE A 197 8.52 3.72 -23.87
N HIS A 198 8.27 3.05 -22.75
CA HIS A 198 9.24 2.16 -22.12
C HIS A 198 9.59 0.98 -23.03
N SER A 199 8.61 0.33 -23.65
CA SER A 199 8.85 -0.75 -24.61
C SER A 199 9.62 -0.28 -25.84
N SER A 200 9.32 0.91 -26.39
CA SER A 200 10.08 1.47 -27.50
C SER A 200 11.52 1.80 -27.12
N LEU A 201 11.76 2.41 -25.96
CA LEU A 201 13.10 2.70 -25.47
C LEU A 201 13.92 1.44 -25.21
N LEU A 202 13.30 0.43 -24.58
CA LEU A 202 13.93 -0.87 -24.33
C LEU A 202 14.34 -1.53 -25.65
N PHE A 203 13.48 -1.50 -26.66
CA PHE A 203 13.78 -2.04 -27.98
C PHE A 203 14.95 -1.33 -28.67
N ILE A 204 15.00 0.01 -28.59
CA ILE A 204 16.13 0.81 -29.11
C ILE A 204 17.42 0.45 -28.38
N LYS A 205 17.39 0.34 -27.04
CA LYS A 205 18.55 -0.04 -26.23
C LYS A 205 19.08 -1.44 -26.58
N ILE A 206 18.21 -2.43 -26.72
CA ILE A 206 18.60 -3.80 -27.09
C ILE A 206 19.26 -3.81 -28.48
N LYS A 207 18.67 -3.11 -29.46
CA LYS A 207 19.27 -2.99 -30.80
C LYS A 207 20.64 -2.30 -30.77
N GLY A 208 20.76 -1.23 -29.99
CA GLY A 208 22.02 -0.52 -29.77
C GLY A 208 23.08 -1.42 -29.16
N ALA A 209 22.76 -2.09 -28.05
CA ALA A 209 23.68 -3.01 -27.37
C ALA A 209 24.17 -4.16 -28.27
N VAL A 210 23.30 -4.68 -29.13
CA VAL A 210 23.67 -5.72 -30.12
C VAL A 210 24.58 -5.16 -31.21
N SER A 211 24.26 -3.98 -31.74
CA SER A 211 25.10 -3.30 -32.73
C SER A 211 26.49 -2.96 -32.15
N ASP A 212 26.55 -2.49 -30.92
CA ASP A 212 27.80 -2.14 -30.24
C ASP A 212 28.65 -3.38 -29.95
N ALA A 213 28.03 -4.48 -29.52
CA ALA A 213 28.71 -5.77 -29.37
C ALA A 213 29.26 -6.30 -30.70
N GLY A 214 28.49 -6.19 -31.79
CA GLY A 214 28.93 -6.56 -33.14
C GLY A 214 30.09 -5.70 -33.64
N ASN A 215 30.03 -4.39 -33.42
CA ASN A 215 31.08 -3.43 -33.80
C ASN A 215 32.37 -3.64 -33.00
N ALA A 216 32.28 -3.87 -31.68
CA ALA A 216 33.43 -4.17 -30.83
C ALA A 216 34.11 -5.49 -31.24
N MET A 217 33.33 -6.53 -31.53
CA MET A 217 33.86 -7.81 -32.00
C MET A 217 34.45 -7.70 -33.41
N GLY A 218 33.85 -6.90 -34.29
CA GLY A 218 34.36 -6.60 -35.63
C GLY A 218 35.67 -5.80 -35.64
N GLY A 219 35.88 -4.91 -34.65
CA GLY A 219 37.12 -4.16 -34.47
C GLY A 219 38.30 -5.01 -34.02
N ILE A 220 38.06 -6.08 -33.27
CA ILE A 220 39.10 -6.99 -32.76
C ILE A 220 39.43 -8.10 -33.77
N MET A 221 38.44 -8.56 -34.54
CA MET A 221 38.55 -9.80 -35.34
C MET A 221 38.50 -9.57 -36.87
N GLY A 222 38.40 -8.30 -37.31
CA GLY A 222 38.42 -7.88 -38.72
C GLY A 222 37.04 -7.91 -39.41
N SER A 223 36.94 -7.27 -40.58
CA SER A 223 35.68 -7.02 -41.31
C SER A 223 34.93 -8.27 -41.81
N ARG A 224 35.61 -9.43 -41.85
CA ARG A 224 35.00 -10.73 -42.17
C ARG A 224 34.37 -11.39 -40.94
N ALA A 225 35.00 -11.23 -39.78
CA ALA A 225 34.44 -11.68 -38.51
C ALA A 225 33.31 -10.75 -38.03
N ALA A 226 33.36 -9.45 -38.35
CA ALA A 226 32.28 -8.50 -38.08
C ALA A 226 30.94 -8.96 -38.70
N ARG A 227 30.96 -9.37 -39.98
CA ARG A 227 29.77 -9.88 -40.68
C ARG A 227 29.29 -11.24 -40.16
N MET A 228 30.23 -12.08 -39.73
CA MET A 228 29.90 -13.36 -39.09
C MET A 228 29.32 -13.16 -37.68
N ALA A 229 29.82 -12.18 -36.91
CA ALA A 229 29.32 -11.80 -35.60
C ALA A 229 27.94 -11.14 -35.70
N GLU A 230 27.68 -10.34 -36.73
CA GLU A 230 26.37 -9.72 -36.98
C GLU A 230 25.31 -10.79 -37.35
N GLN A 231 25.68 -11.77 -38.18
CA GLN A 231 24.82 -12.93 -38.47
C GLN A 231 24.56 -13.76 -37.21
N MET A 232 25.60 -14.10 -36.45
CA MET A 232 25.47 -14.86 -35.20
C MET A 232 24.65 -14.09 -34.15
N ALA A 233 24.80 -12.76 -34.06
CA ALA A 233 24.01 -11.92 -33.17
C ALA A 233 22.54 -11.84 -33.59
N SER A 234 22.26 -11.81 -34.90
CA SER A 234 20.89 -11.85 -35.42
C SER A 234 20.21 -13.20 -35.17
N GLU A 235 20.94 -14.31 -35.26
CA GLU A 235 20.46 -15.65 -34.95
C GLU A 235 20.27 -15.85 -33.44
N MET A 236 21.20 -15.35 -32.61
CA MET A 236 21.05 -15.33 -31.15
C MET A 236 19.85 -14.48 -30.72
N LEU A 237 19.65 -13.30 -31.33
CA LEU A 237 18.45 -12.48 -31.11
C LEU A 237 17.17 -13.21 -31.53
N GLY A 238 17.21 -13.94 -32.65
CA GLY A 238 16.11 -14.78 -33.12
C GLY A 238 15.78 -15.88 -32.10
N GLN A 239 16.78 -16.55 -31.54
CA GLN A 239 16.61 -17.55 -30.49
C GLN A 239 16.11 -16.94 -29.17
N VAL A 240 16.60 -15.77 -28.79
CA VAL A 240 16.11 -15.04 -27.60
C VAL A 240 14.64 -14.66 -27.79
N TRP A 241 14.26 -14.14 -28.96
CA TRP A 241 12.87 -13.82 -29.28
C TRP A 241 11.96 -15.05 -29.32
N GLN A 242 12.45 -16.18 -29.85
CA GLN A 242 11.71 -17.44 -29.87
C GLN A 242 11.59 -18.07 -28.47
N GLY A 243 12.55 -17.83 -27.57
CA GLY A 243 12.53 -18.29 -26.18
C GLY A 243 11.74 -17.39 -25.23
N LEU A 244 11.22 -16.25 -25.71
CA LEU A 244 10.51 -15.25 -24.92
C LEU A 244 9.00 -15.53 -24.95
N SER A 245 8.47 -16.03 -23.84
CA SER A 245 7.04 -16.22 -23.67
C SER A 245 6.45 -15.05 -22.88
N PHE A 246 5.38 -14.45 -23.40
CA PHE A 246 4.59 -13.48 -22.65
C PHE A 246 3.66 -14.19 -21.68
N GLY A 247 3.76 -13.85 -20.40
CA GLY A 247 2.89 -14.36 -19.34
C GLY A 247 1.60 -13.54 -19.22
N ILE A 248 0.68 -14.05 -18.40
CA ILE A 248 -0.62 -13.39 -18.17
C ILE A 248 -0.48 -11.95 -17.64
N GLY A 249 0.58 -11.64 -16.89
CA GLY A 249 0.85 -10.30 -16.38
C GLY A 249 1.02 -9.26 -17.47
N PHE A 250 1.66 -9.63 -18.60
CA PHE A 250 1.81 -8.74 -19.76
C PHE A 250 0.46 -8.34 -20.33
N TYR A 251 -0.41 -9.33 -20.58
CA TYR A 251 -1.74 -9.09 -21.13
C TYR A 251 -2.63 -8.30 -20.17
N LEU A 252 -2.55 -8.56 -18.86
CA LEU A 252 -3.31 -7.83 -17.86
C LEU A 252 -2.90 -6.35 -17.80
N VAL A 253 -1.59 -6.07 -17.80
CA VAL A 253 -1.06 -4.70 -17.79
C VAL A 253 -1.46 -3.95 -19.06
N LEU A 254 -1.34 -4.60 -20.22
CA LEU A 254 -1.71 -4.00 -21.50
C LEU A 254 -3.22 -3.77 -21.61
N ALA A 255 -4.04 -4.77 -21.31
CA ALA A 255 -5.50 -4.66 -21.39
C ALA A 255 -6.03 -3.60 -20.41
N ALA A 256 -5.57 -3.62 -19.15
CA ALA A 256 -6.00 -2.65 -18.16
C ALA A 256 -5.60 -1.22 -18.53
N SER A 257 -4.39 -1.01 -19.06
CA SER A 257 -3.95 0.32 -19.51
C SER A 257 -4.72 0.84 -20.72
N ILE A 258 -5.08 -0.01 -21.67
CA ILE A 258 -5.97 0.35 -22.79
C ILE A 258 -7.36 0.76 -22.29
N VAL A 259 -7.95 -0.03 -21.39
CA VAL A 259 -9.26 0.24 -20.80
C VAL A 259 -9.25 1.56 -20.02
N LEU A 260 -8.22 1.80 -19.20
CA LEU A 260 -8.04 3.06 -18.48
C LEU A 260 -7.90 4.25 -19.43
N ALA A 261 -7.14 4.11 -20.51
CA ALA A 261 -6.99 5.15 -21.51
C ALA A 261 -8.32 5.46 -22.22
N ALA A 262 -9.10 4.45 -22.59
CA ALA A 262 -10.43 4.62 -23.17
C ALA A 262 -11.37 5.40 -22.24
N TYR A 263 -11.40 5.06 -20.94
CA TYR A 263 -12.16 5.81 -19.94
C TYR A 263 -11.65 7.24 -19.77
N GLY A 264 -10.33 7.44 -19.76
CA GLY A 264 -9.71 8.77 -19.65
C GLY A 264 -10.07 9.71 -20.80
N ILE A 265 -9.98 9.22 -22.04
CA ILE A 265 -10.37 9.97 -23.24
C ILE A 265 -11.88 10.26 -23.23
N GLY A 266 -12.70 9.26 -22.87
CA GLY A 266 -14.14 9.43 -22.77
C GLY A 266 -14.55 10.48 -21.75
N GLU A 267 -13.93 10.47 -20.57
CA GLU A 267 -14.17 11.46 -19.52
C GLU A 267 -13.66 12.86 -19.91
N TYR A 268 -12.48 12.95 -20.52
CA TYR A 268 -11.95 14.21 -21.04
C TYR A 268 -12.95 14.86 -22.02
N LYS A 269 -13.43 14.11 -23.01
CA LYS A 269 -14.42 14.62 -23.99
C LYS A 269 -15.70 15.11 -23.33
N ARG A 270 -16.23 14.38 -22.34
CA ARG A 270 -17.44 14.79 -21.60
C ARG A 270 -17.23 16.09 -20.84
N LYS A 271 -16.04 16.33 -20.28
CA LYS A 271 -15.71 17.53 -19.51
C LYS A 271 -15.29 18.74 -20.36
N THR A 272 -14.97 18.55 -21.64
CA THR A 272 -14.57 19.65 -22.54
C THR A 272 -15.65 20.08 -23.51
N ILE A 273 -16.63 19.21 -23.81
CA ILE A 273 -17.71 19.48 -24.77
C ILE A 273 -19.03 19.82 -24.06
N GLY A 274 -19.20 19.38 -22.80
CA GLY A 274 -20.32 19.76 -21.94
C GLY A 274 -19.98 20.97 -21.07
#